data_AF-A0A9R1WTL1-F1
#
_entry.id   AF-A0A9R1WTL1-F1
#
_cell.length_a   1.000
_cell.length_b   1.000
_cell.length_c   1.000
_cell.angle_alpha   90.00
_cell.angle_beta   90.00
_cell.angle_gamma   90.00
#
_symmetry.space_group_name_H-M   'P 1'
#
loop_
_entity.id
_entity.type
_entity.pdbx_description
1 polymer ?
#
loop_
_entity_poly.entity_id
_entity_poly.type
_entity_poly.pdbx_seq_one_letter_code
_entity_poly.pdbx_strand_id
1 'polypeptide(L)'
;MASTSTICNLLLISFFIALYTSSVGAATPAVCQYTPYPSICQASLPVSNSSATVYDYGRFSIRKSISAATKFSNLIDKYLSSSASLTTGAIRALEDCKYLAGVNVEFLSSTFQTVNTTQSVLSDIKSEDTQTMLSAILTNTETCIDGLQANAGSWSSKNGIVAPIKNDNKLYSVSLALFNKGWGGVGDGGAEKASSEYWWRRKSVGYQQYCGDGDNRKSQRRRWLDHLQFRNI
;
A
#
# COMPACT_ATOMS: atom_id res chain seq x y z
N MET A 1 38.29 -54.99 -3.52
CA MET A 1 38.71 -53.77 -4.22
C MET A 1 37.44 -53.12 -4.76
N ALA A 2 36.87 -52.15 -4.04
CA ALA A 2 35.72 -51.41 -4.55
C ALA A 2 36.21 -50.54 -5.71
N SER A 3 35.65 -50.75 -6.90
CA SER A 3 36.06 -50.06 -8.12
C SER A 3 36.00 -48.55 -7.91
N THR A 4 37.09 -47.84 -8.19
CA THR A 4 37.23 -46.38 -8.05
C THR A 4 36.09 -45.60 -8.75
N SER A 5 35.48 -46.20 -9.77
CA SER A 5 34.29 -45.69 -10.48
C SER A 5 33.05 -45.53 -9.59
N THR A 6 32.80 -46.46 -8.65
CA THR A 6 31.62 -46.37 -7.75
C THR A 6 31.74 -45.25 -6.72
N ILE A 7 32.97 -44.92 -6.29
CA ILE A 7 33.23 -43.84 -5.33
C ILE A 7 32.98 -42.47 -5.99
N CYS A 8 33.37 -42.31 -7.25
CA CYS A 8 33.18 -41.07 -8.00
C CYS A 8 31.69 -40.74 -8.22
N ASN A 9 30.87 -41.76 -8.50
CA ASN A 9 29.42 -41.59 -8.67
C ASN A 9 28.69 -41.20 -7.37
N LEU A 10 29.11 -41.73 -6.22
CA LEU A 10 28.54 -41.36 -4.92
C LEU A 10 28.84 -39.90 -4.54
N LEU A 11 30.06 -39.42 -4.85
CA LEU A 11 30.43 -38.03 -4.61
C LEU A 11 29.65 -37.06 -5.49
N LEU A 12 29.43 -37.40 -6.77
CA LEU A 12 28.60 -36.60 -7.66
C LEU A 12 27.14 -36.53 -7.21
N ILE A 13 26.54 -37.66 -6.78
CA ILE A 13 25.17 -37.69 -6.26
C ILE A 13 25.05 -36.85 -4.99
N SER A 14 26.04 -36.89 -4.09
CA SER A 14 26.03 -36.05 -2.88
C SER A 14 26.14 -34.55 -3.19
N PHE A 15 26.89 -34.17 -4.23
CA PHE A 15 27.00 -32.79 -4.70
C PHE A 15 25.69 -32.29 -5.34
N PHE A 16 25.00 -33.15 -6.12
CA PHE A 16 23.69 -32.83 -6.69
C PHE A 16 22.59 -32.69 -5.61
N ILE A 17 22.63 -33.50 -4.55
CA ILE A 17 21.69 -33.36 -3.41
C ILE A 17 21.96 -32.06 -2.64
N ALA A 18 23.22 -31.70 -2.41
CA ALA A 18 23.58 -30.45 -1.74
C ALA A 18 23.13 -29.19 -2.53
N LEU A 19 23.18 -29.25 -3.87
CA LEU A 19 22.64 -28.20 -4.74
C LEU A 19 21.11 -28.11 -4.69
N TYR A 20 20.41 -29.23 -4.58
CA TYR A 20 18.94 -29.27 -4.47
C TYR A 20 18.41 -28.75 -3.12
N THR A 21 19.18 -28.86 -2.04
CA THR A 21 18.72 -28.48 -0.69
C THR A 21 18.73 -26.97 -0.37
N SER A 22 19.06 -26.11 -1.34
CA SER A 22 19.17 -24.65 -1.10
C SER A 22 17.96 -23.81 -1.55
N SER A 23 16.87 -24.43 -2.00
CA SER A 23 15.59 -23.73 -2.20
C SER A 23 14.55 -24.15 -1.14
N VAL A 24 14.85 -23.94 0.13
CA VAL A 24 13.76 -23.71 1.10
C VAL A 24 13.18 -22.36 0.70
N GLY A 25 12.15 -22.39 -0.15
CA GLY A 25 11.45 -21.19 -0.60
C GLY A 25 11.10 -20.39 0.64
N ALA A 26 11.66 -19.17 0.74
CA ALA A 26 11.34 -18.24 1.80
C ALA A 26 9.81 -18.17 1.92
N ALA A 27 9.26 -18.65 3.04
CA ALA A 27 7.82 -18.69 3.21
C ALA A 27 7.26 -17.28 3.04
N THR A 28 6.41 -17.09 2.04
CA THR A 28 5.77 -15.80 1.79
C THR A 28 4.90 -15.46 2.99
N PRO A 29 4.94 -14.22 3.53
CA PRO A 29 4.10 -13.85 4.67
C PRO A 29 2.63 -14.16 4.37
N ALA A 30 2.05 -15.11 5.11
CA ALA A 30 0.66 -15.56 4.91
C ALA A 30 -0.33 -14.38 4.99
N VAL A 31 0.02 -13.34 5.74
CA VAL A 31 -0.76 -12.11 5.89
C VAL A 31 -1.02 -11.39 4.55
N CYS A 32 -0.18 -11.59 3.53
CA CYS A 32 -0.36 -10.95 2.23
C CYS A 32 -1.59 -11.45 1.46
N GLN A 33 -2.15 -12.60 1.83
CA GLN A 33 -3.40 -13.11 1.24
C GLN A 33 -4.61 -12.22 1.55
N TYR A 34 -4.54 -11.43 2.63
CA TYR A 34 -5.60 -10.50 3.02
C TYR A 34 -5.49 -9.14 2.31
N THR A 35 -4.58 -8.99 1.36
CA THR A 35 -4.30 -7.72 0.69
C THR A 35 -4.74 -7.77 -0.78
N PRO A 36 -5.25 -6.66 -1.35
CA PRO A 36 -5.59 -6.58 -2.79
C PRO A 36 -4.38 -6.64 -3.71
N TYR A 37 -3.17 -6.45 -3.17
CA TYR A 37 -1.93 -6.47 -3.94
C TYR A 37 -0.93 -7.46 -3.30
N PRO A 38 -1.18 -8.78 -3.35
CA PRO A 38 -0.33 -9.77 -2.68
C PRO A 38 1.13 -9.70 -3.13
N SER A 39 1.39 -9.48 -4.43
CA SER A 39 2.76 -9.35 -4.95
C SER A 39 3.47 -8.11 -4.41
N ILE A 40 2.76 -6.98 -4.27
CA ILE A 40 3.33 -5.77 -3.67
C ILE A 40 3.60 -5.99 -2.19
N CYS A 41 2.68 -6.66 -1.48
CA CYS A 41 2.86 -7.03 -0.09
C CYS A 41 4.11 -7.90 0.12
N GLN A 42 4.26 -8.98 -0.66
CA GLN A 42 5.40 -9.89 -0.56
C GLN A 42 6.73 -9.19 -0.86
N ALA A 43 6.78 -8.35 -1.89
CA ALA A 43 7.97 -7.56 -2.20
C ALA A 43 8.24 -6.46 -1.15
N SER A 44 7.21 -6.09 -0.38
CA SER A 44 7.29 -5.00 0.57
C SER A 44 7.71 -5.44 1.95
N LEU A 45 7.27 -6.61 2.41
CA LEU A 45 7.49 -7.10 3.77
C LEU A 45 8.78 -7.92 3.90
N PRO A 46 9.37 -7.98 5.11
CA PRO A 46 10.50 -8.86 5.35
C PRO A 46 10.08 -10.33 5.25
N VAL A 47 11.02 -11.19 4.88
CA VAL A 47 10.83 -12.66 4.89
C VAL A 47 10.40 -13.11 6.27
N SER A 48 9.41 -14.01 6.35
CA SER A 48 8.81 -14.41 7.61
C SER A 48 9.82 -15.09 8.53
N ASN A 49 9.98 -14.59 9.75
CA ASN A 49 10.32 -15.44 10.87
C ASN A 49 9.03 -16.08 11.40
N SER A 50 9.12 -17.26 11.99
CA SER A 50 7.95 -18.00 12.51
C SER A 50 7.18 -17.29 13.63
N SER A 51 7.67 -16.15 14.12
CA SER A 51 7.12 -15.38 15.24
C SER A 51 6.40 -14.09 14.84
N ALA A 52 6.48 -13.63 13.59
CA ALA A 52 5.89 -12.35 13.17
C ALA A 52 4.37 -12.42 13.11
N THR A 53 3.72 -11.44 13.74
CA THR A 53 2.25 -11.31 13.78
C THR A 53 1.74 -10.35 12.71
N VAL A 54 0.42 -10.33 12.48
CA VAL A 54 -0.23 -9.30 11.65
C VAL A 54 0.12 -7.88 12.11
N TYR A 55 0.28 -7.67 13.42
CA TYR A 55 0.64 -6.40 13.99
C TYR A 55 2.05 -5.96 13.57
N ASP A 56 2.99 -6.89 13.53
CA ASP A 56 4.37 -6.62 13.12
C ASP A 56 4.45 -6.26 11.64
N TYR A 57 3.77 -7.03 10.80
CA TYR A 57 3.68 -6.75 9.37
C TYR A 57 2.92 -5.46 9.07
N GLY A 58 1.83 -5.17 9.79
CA GLY A 58 1.08 -3.93 9.66
C GLY A 58 1.94 -2.71 10.00
N ARG A 59 2.63 -2.74 11.15
CA ARG A 59 3.59 -1.68 11.54
C ARG A 59 4.72 -1.52 10.53
N PHE A 60 5.26 -2.63 10.02
CA PHE A 60 6.30 -2.58 9.00
C PHE A 60 5.79 -1.92 7.72
N SER A 61 4.62 -2.33 7.24
CA SER A 61 3.99 -1.77 6.04
C SER A 61 3.75 -0.27 6.18
N ILE A 62 3.21 0.18 7.32
CA ILE A 62 2.98 1.60 7.59
C ILE A 62 4.31 2.38 7.58
N ARG A 63 5.37 1.89 8.23
CA ARG A 63 6.70 2.55 8.17
C ARG A 63 7.24 2.62 6.75
N LYS A 64 7.06 1.57 5.95
CA LYS A 64 7.46 1.56 4.54
C LYS A 64 6.65 2.55 3.73
N SER A 65 5.35 2.68 3.99
CA SER A 65 4.49 3.71 3.42
C SER A 65 4.96 5.12 3.79
N ILE A 66 5.36 5.37 5.05
CA ILE A 66 5.93 6.67 5.44
C ILE A 66 7.16 6.99 4.58
N SER A 67 8.09 6.03 4.46
CA SER A 67 9.28 6.20 3.62
C SER A 67 8.95 6.48 2.16
N ALA A 68 7.96 5.78 1.60
CA ALA A 68 7.48 5.99 0.23
C ALA A 68 6.88 7.39 0.05
N ALA A 69 5.98 7.81 0.95
CA ALA A 69 5.37 9.14 0.92
C ALA A 69 6.39 10.27 1.02
N THR A 70 7.39 10.14 1.90
CA THR A 70 8.48 11.11 2.01
C THR A 70 9.33 11.16 0.75
N LYS A 71 9.67 10.01 0.16
CA LYS A 71 10.41 9.95 -1.11
C LYS A 71 9.64 10.59 -2.26
N PHE A 72 8.33 10.36 -2.31
CA PHE A 72 7.45 10.97 -3.30
C PHE A 72 7.40 12.49 -3.16
N SER A 73 7.25 13.02 -1.94
CA SER A 73 7.30 14.45 -1.67
C SER A 73 8.63 15.08 -2.14
N ASN A 74 9.76 14.44 -1.81
CA ASN A 74 11.08 14.90 -2.26
C ASN A 74 11.25 14.85 -3.79
N LEU A 75 10.63 13.85 -4.44
CA LEU A 75 10.64 13.74 -5.90
C LEU A 75 9.87 14.90 -6.54
N ILE A 76 8.73 15.29 -5.98
CA ILE A 76 7.97 16.48 -6.42
C ILE A 76 8.82 17.74 -6.29
N ASP A 77 9.49 17.92 -5.14
CA ASP A 77 10.37 19.08 -4.92
C ASP A 77 11.50 19.17 -5.96
N LYS A 78 12.09 18.04 -6.33
CA LYS A 78 13.10 17.97 -7.40
C LYS A 78 12.53 18.41 -8.75
N TYR A 79 11.29 18.05 -9.03
CA TYR A 79 10.63 18.43 -10.27
C TYR A 79 10.25 19.92 -10.29
N LEU A 80 9.76 20.45 -9.17
CA LEU A 80 9.47 21.88 -9.00
C LEU A 80 10.73 22.76 -9.07
N SER A 81 11.87 22.29 -8.55
CA SER A 81 13.14 23.04 -8.64
C SER A 81 13.74 23.06 -10.05
N SER A 82 13.35 22.11 -10.91
CA SER A 82 13.74 22.03 -12.32
C SER A 82 12.65 22.60 -13.24
N SER A 83 11.87 23.58 -12.77
CA SER A 83 10.64 24.07 -13.41
C SER A 83 10.79 24.76 -14.76
N ALA A 84 12.01 25.04 -15.21
CA ALA A 84 12.27 25.73 -16.49
C ALA A 84 11.68 25.00 -17.72
N SER A 85 11.44 23.69 -17.63
CA SER A 85 10.82 22.89 -18.70
C SER A 85 9.34 22.60 -18.47
N LEU A 86 8.70 23.23 -17.48
CA LEU A 86 7.33 22.93 -17.06
C LEU A 86 6.34 24.00 -17.49
N THR A 87 5.16 23.58 -17.91
CA THR A 87 4.04 24.51 -18.09
C THR A 87 3.49 24.93 -16.73
N THR A 88 2.78 26.06 -16.69
CA THR A 88 2.07 26.53 -15.50
C THR A 88 1.09 25.48 -14.97
N GLY A 89 0.42 24.73 -15.85
CA GLY A 89 -0.48 23.64 -15.44
C GLY A 89 0.25 22.49 -14.75
N ALA A 90 1.43 22.10 -15.28
CA ALA A 90 2.26 21.08 -14.65
C ALA A 90 2.80 21.54 -13.29
N ILE A 91 3.20 22.81 -13.15
CA ILE A 91 3.65 23.38 -11.87
C ILE A 91 2.52 23.30 -10.83
N ARG A 92 1.31 23.77 -11.16
CA ARG A 92 0.16 23.73 -10.25
C ARG A 92 -0.20 22.31 -9.83
N ALA A 93 -0.21 21.36 -10.78
CA ALA A 93 -0.47 19.96 -10.45
C ALA A 93 0.59 19.37 -9.50
N LEU A 94 1.86 19.74 -9.65
CA LEU A 94 2.92 19.33 -8.72
C LEU A 94 2.77 19.99 -7.35
N GLU A 95 2.36 21.25 -7.28
CA GLU A 95 2.07 21.94 -6.01
C GLU A 95 0.90 21.27 -5.27
N ASP A 96 -0.18 20.94 -5.97
CA ASP A 96 -1.32 20.19 -5.42
C ASP A 96 -0.85 18.81 -4.91
N CYS A 97 -0.06 18.10 -5.71
CA CYS A 97 0.54 16.82 -5.33
C CYS A 97 1.45 16.93 -4.11
N LYS A 98 2.23 18.02 -3.98
CA LYS A 98 3.09 18.28 -2.83
C LYS A 98 2.28 18.45 -1.55
N TYR A 99 1.20 19.23 -1.63
CA TYR A 99 0.28 19.40 -0.50
C TYR A 99 -0.32 18.05 -0.07
N LEU A 100 -0.87 17.29 -1.02
CA LEU A 100 -1.46 15.97 -0.75
C LEU A 100 -0.44 14.96 -0.21
N ALA A 101 0.80 14.98 -0.71
CA ALA A 101 1.87 14.14 -0.19
C ALA A 101 2.23 14.49 1.27
N GLY A 102 2.25 15.78 1.63
CA GLY A 102 2.45 16.26 2.99
C GLY A 102 1.37 15.73 3.94
N VAL A 103 0.09 15.89 3.57
CA VAL A 103 -1.05 15.35 4.33
C VAL A 103 -0.94 13.83 4.49
N ASN A 104 -0.50 13.11 3.45
CA ASN A 104 -0.32 11.66 3.54
C ASN A 104 0.77 11.26 4.55
N VAL A 105 1.89 11.99 4.61
CA VAL A 105 2.94 11.73 5.61
C VAL A 105 2.41 11.94 7.03
N GLU A 106 1.62 12.99 7.26
CA GLU A 106 1.00 13.26 8.57
C GLU A 106 0.03 12.14 8.96
N PHE A 107 -0.86 11.73 8.05
CA PHE A 107 -1.82 10.64 8.28
C PHE A 107 -1.13 9.30 8.56
N LEU A 108 -0.08 8.97 7.81
CA LEU A 108 0.70 7.75 8.03
C LEU A 108 1.42 7.79 9.38
N SER A 109 1.95 8.95 9.77
CA SER A 109 2.64 9.14 11.05
C SER A 109 1.67 9.02 12.23
N SER A 110 0.48 9.63 12.13
CA SER A 110 -0.60 9.50 13.11
C SER A 110 -1.08 8.05 13.25
N THR A 111 -1.32 7.38 12.10
CA THR A 111 -1.67 5.95 12.05
C THR A 111 -0.60 5.13 12.78
N PHE A 112 0.67 5.37 12.47
CA PHE A 112 1.78 4.66 13.10
C PHE A 112 1.84 4.88 14.61
N GLN A 113 1.64 6.11 15.09
CA GLN A 113 1.60 6.42 16.52
C GLN A 113 0.48 5.65 17.23
N THR A 114 -0.71 5.58 16.64
CA THR A 114 -1.86 4.83 17.18
C THR A 114 -1.56 3.34 17.37
N VAL A 115 -0.79 2.74 16.45
CA VAL A 115 -0.58 1.27 16.42
C VAL A 115 0.79 0.79 16.89
N ASN A 116 1.71 1.70 17.23
CA ASN A 116 3.13 1.39 17.43
C ASN A 116 3.37 0.29 18.48
N THR A 117 2.63 0.33 19.59
CA THR A 117 2.75 -0.64 20.69
C THR A 117 1.50 -1.51 20.87
N THR A 118 0.45 -1.26 20.09
CA THR A 118 -0.84 -1.93 20.23
C THR A 118 -0.81 -3.31 19.56
N GLN A 119 -1.11 -4.35 20.34
CA GLN A 119 -1.14 -5.78 19.93
C GLN A 119 -2.57 -6.36 20.03
N SER A 120 -3.58 -5.51 20.00
CA SER A 120 -4.99 -5.86 20.13
C SER A 120 -5.83 -5.01 19.20
N VAL A 121 -7.11 -5.36 19.08
CA VAL A 121 -8.12 -4.50 18.45
C VAL A 121 -8.13 -3.12 19.10
N LEU A 122 -8.34 -2.07 18.29
CA LEU A 122 -8.50 -0.69 18.77
C LEU A 122 -9.95 -0.44 19.22
N SER A 123 -10.17 0.56 20.08
CA SER A 123 -11.52 1.07 20.32
C SER A 123 -12.14 1.56 19.01
N ASP A 124 -13.46 1.41 18.84
CA ASP A 124 -14.18 1.74 17.61
C ASP A 124 -13.77 3.10 17.02
N ILE A 125 -13.76 4.17 17.83
CA ILE A 125 -13.36 5.52 17.41
C ILE A 125 -11.94 5.55 16.81
N LYS A 126 -10.95 4.99 17.52
CA LYS A 126 -9.55 4.95 17.06
C LYS A 126 -9.39 4.09 15.81
N SER A 127 -10.14 2.99 15.73
CA SER A 127 -10.15 2.14 14.55
C SER A 127 -10.72 2.89 13.34
N GLU A 128 -11.81 3.61 13.53
CA GLU A 128 -12.50 4.38 12.48
C GLU A 128 -11.67 5.58 12.01
N ASP A 129 -11.09 6.35 12.93
CA ASP A 129 -10.21 7.46 12.60
C ASP A 129 -9.00 6.99 11.79
N THR A 130 -8.35 5.90 12.23
CA THR A 130 -7.17 5.37 11.55
C THR A 130 -7.51 4.78 10.18
N GLN A 131 -8.63 4.06 10.07
CA GLN A 131 -9.13 3.57 8.79
C GLN A 131 -9.46 4.73 7.83
N THR A 132 -10.03 5.81 8.35
CA THR A 132 -10.35 7.02 7.57
C THR A 132 -9.08 7.69 7.07
N MET A 133 -8.06 7.86 7.91
CA MET A 133 -6.75 8.40 7.51
C MET A 133 -6.11 7.57 6.40
N LEU A 134 -6.06 6.23 6.56
CA LEU A 134 -5.51 5.32 5.56
C LEU A 134 -6.30 5.31 4.24
N SER A 135 -7.61 5.48 4.30
CA SER A 135 -8.46 5.59 3.10
C SER A 135 -8.29 6.95 2.41
N ALA A 136 -8.10 8.02 3.18
CA ALA A 136 -7.81 9.35 2.65
C ALA A 136 -6.46 9.38 1.93
N ILE A 137 -5.44 8.68 2.43
CA ILE A 137 -4.13 8.56 1.75
C ILE A 137 -4.27 8.00 0.33
N LEU A 138 -5.11 6.97 0.14
CA LEU A 138 -5.38 6.41 -1.19
C LEU A 138 -6.05 7.44 -2.11
N THR A 139 -7.03 8.17 -1.57
CA THR A 139 -7.79 9.19 -2.31
C THR A 139 -6.93 10.38 -2.71
N ASN A 140 -6.10 10.87 -1.79
CA ASN A 140 -5.13 11.94 -2.02
C ASN A 140 -4.13 11.53 -3.12
N THR A 141 -3.66 10.28 -3.08
CA THR A 141 -2.71 9.75 -4.05
C THR A 141 -3.34 9.64 -5.45
N GLU A 142 -4.57 9.14 -5.56
CA GLU A 142 -5.30 9.12 -6.84
C GLU A 142 -5.62 10.52 -7.36
N THR A 143 -6.02 11.46 -6.50
CA THR A 143 -6.24 12.87 -6.87
C THR A 143 -4.97 13.49 -7.47
N CYS A 144 -3.81 13.22 -6.87
CA CYS A 144 -2.53 13.67 -7.41
C CYS A 144 -2.22 13.02 -8.77
N ILE A 145 -2.43 11.71 -8.91
CA ILE A 145 -2.24 11.00 -10.19
C ILE A 145 -3.13 11.61 -11.28
N ASP A 146 -4.41 11.82 -10.99
CA ASP A 146 -5.39 12.43 -11.88
C ASP A 146 -4.93 13.84 -12.30
N GLY A 147 -4.49 14.67 -11.35
CA GLY A 147 -3.99 16.02 -11.61
C GLY A 147 -2.76 16.03 -12.53
N LEU A 148 -1.78 15.16 -12.27
CA LEU A 148 -0.60 14.99 -13.11
C LEU A 148 -0.97 14.48 -14.51
N GLN A 149 -1.93 13.56 -14.61
CA GLN A 149 -2.39 12.99 -15.88
C GLN A 149 -3.23 13.97 -16.70
N ALA A 150 -4.04 14.82 -16.07
CA ALA A 150 -4.80 15.87 -16.74
C ALA A 150 -3.86 16.92 -17.38
N ASN A 151 -2.68 17.12 -16.79
CA ASN A 151 -1.66 18.05 -17.29
C ASN A 151 -0.60 17.35 -18.18
N ALA A 152 -0.82 16.09 -18.55
CA ALA A 152 0.15 15.19 -19.16
C ALA A 152 0.63 15.55 -20.59
N GLY A 153 -0.05 16.45 -21.28
CA GLY A 153 0.41 17.02 -22.56
C GLY A 153 1.58 17.99 -22.39
N SER A 154 1.87 18.41 -21.15
CA SER A 154 2.79 19.51 -20.84
C SER A 154 4.24 19.11 -20.58
N TRP A 155 4.56 17.82 -20.42
CA TRP A 155 5.90 17.40 -19.98
C TRP A 155 6.25 15.94 -20.32
N SER A 156 7.39 15.73 -20.99
CA SER A 156 8.00 14.44 -21.36
C SER A 156 8.36 13.52 -20.18
N SER A 157 8.75 14.04 -19.01
CA SER A 157 9.21 13.21 -17.88
C SER A 157 8.12 12.80 -16.89
N LYS A 158 6.83 13.05 -17.18
CA LYS A 158 5.69 12.74 -16.30
C LYS A 158 5.63 11.28 -15.83
N ASN A 159 6.06 10.35 -16.67
CA ASN A 159 6.03 8.92 -16.31
C ASN A 159 7.04 8.61 -15.20
N GLY A 160 8.08 9.42 -15.05
CA GLY A 160 9.05 9.33 -13.96
C GLY A 160 8.47 9.68 -12.58
N ILE A 161 7.30 10.33 -12.51
CA ILE A 161 6.57 10.59 -11.27
C ILE A 161 5.31 9.73 -11.14
N VAL A 162 4.53 9.55 -12.21
CA VAL A 162 3.25 8.84 -12.19
C VAL A 162 3.41 7.32 -11.97
N ALA A 163 4.46 6.69 -12.53
CA ALA A 163 4.62 5.25 -12.35
C ALA A 163 5.04 4.87 -10.91
N PRO A 164 6.02 5.56 -10.28
CA PRO A 164 6.36 5.31 -8.88
C PRO A 164 5.18 5.53 -7.92
N ILE A 165 4.45 6.64 -8.05
CA ILE A 165 3.35 6.95 -7.13
C ILE A 165 2.20 5.94 -7.21
N LYS A 166 1.94 5.35 -8.40
CA LYS A 166 0.96 4.26 -8.54
C LYS A 166 1.37 3.01 -7.75
N ASN A 167 2.66 2.70 -7.71
CA ASN A 167 3.14 1.59 -6.89
C ASN A 167 3.09 1.92 -5.39
N ASP A 168 3.38 3.17 -5.01
CA ASP A 168 3.21 3.64 -3.64
C ASP A 168 1.74 3.55 -3.20
N ASN A 169 0.78 3.86 -4.09
CA ASN A 169 -0.64 3.73 -3.80
C ASN A 169 -1.05 2.28 -3.48
N LYS A 170 -0.48 1.31 -4.21
CA LYS A 170 -0.68 -0.11 -3.91
C LYS A 170 -0.09 -0.49 -2.55
N LEU A 171 1.06 0.06 -2.18
CA LEU A 171 1.66 -0.13 -0.87
C LEU A 171 0.80 0.48 0.25
N TYR A 172 0.23 1.67 0.06
CA TYR A 172 -0.72 2.26 1.02
C TYR A 172 -1.95 1.37 1.20
N SER A 173 -2.41 0.75 0.12
CA SER A 173 -3.53 -0.19 0.16
C SER A 173 -3.20 -1.47 0.92
N VAL A 174 -1.96 -1.96 0.81
CA VAL A 174 -1.45 -3.05 1.66
C VAL A 174 -1.47 -2.62 3.14
N SER A 175 -0.99 -1.42 3.46
CA SER A 175 -1.03 -0.90 4.84
C SER A 175 -2.44 -0.81 5.40
N LEU A 176 -3.42 -0.36 4.62
CA LEU A 176 -4.84 -0.36 5.00
C LEU A 176 -5.37 -1.77 5.26
N ALA A 177 -5.12 -2.72 4.35
CA ALA A 177 -5.59 -4.10 4.51
C ALA A 177 -5.02 -4.77 5.77
N LEU A 178 -3.71 -4.62 6.00
CA LEU A 178 -3.05 -5.14 7.20
C LEU A 178 -3.53 -4.44 8.47
N PHE A 179 -3.82 -3.14 8.40
CA PHE A 179 -4.42 -2.41 9.51
C PHE A 179 -5.77 -3.01 9.90
N ASN A 180 -6.66 -3.21 8.93
CA ASN A 180 -7.99 -3.77 9.19
C ASN A 180 -7.91 -5.19 9.75
N LYS A 181 -6.99 -6.02 9.27
CA LYS A 181 -6.81 -7.39 9.77
C LYS A 181 -6.26 -7.42 11.20
N GLY A 182 -5.36 -6.50 11.57
CA GLY A 182 -4.77 -6.47 12.91
C GLY A 182 -5.64 -5.75 13.95
N TRP A 183 -6.11 -4.55 13.63
CA TRP A 183 -6.72 -3.63 14.59
C TRP A 183 -8.22 -3.36 14.34
N GLY A 184 -8.78 -3.78 13.21
CA GLY A 184 -10.13 -3.42 12.72
C GLY A 184 -11.32 -4.16 13.37
N GLY A 185 -11.10 -4.96 14.41
CA GLY A 185 -12.17 -5.42 15.30
C GLY A 185 -13.10 -6.54 14.83
N VAL A 186 -12.89 -7.16 13.66
CA VAL A 186 -13.73 -8.30 13.23
C VAL A 186 -13.04 -9.63 13.52
N GLY A 187 -13.52 -10.32 14.56
CA GLY A 187 -13.08 -11.67 14.94
C GLY A 187 -13.42 -12.72 13.87
N ASP A 188 -12.59 -13.77 13.80
CA ASP A 188 -12.44 -14.72 12.69
C ASP A 188 -13.66 -15.62 12.35
N GLY A 189 -14.86 -15.36 12.88
CA GLY A 189 -16.08 -16.15 12.62
C GLY A 189 -17.17 -15.49 11.75
N GLY A 190 -17.07 -14.19 11.46
CA GLY A 190 -18.09 -13.41 10.72
C GLY A 190 -17.55 -12.66 9.49
N ALA A 191 -16.30 -12.95 9.10
CA ALA A 191 -15.47 -12.12 8.24
C ALA A 191 -16.00 -11.90 6.82
N GLU A 192 -16.76 -12.82 6.22
CA GLU A 192 -17.11 -12.72 4.79
C GLU A 192 -18.42 -11.96 4.53
N LYS A 193 -19.43 -12.13 5.38
CA LYS A 193 -20.75 -11.48 5.20
C LYS A 193 -20.83 -10.10 5.84
N ALA A 194 -20.19 -9.90 6.99
CA ALA A 194 -20.12 -8.57 7.62
C ALA A 194 -19.20 -7.63 6.84
N SER A 195 -18.09 -8.13 6.27
CA SER A 195 -17.18 -7.37 5.42
C SER A 195 -17.96 -6.60 4.34
N SER A 196 -18.73 -7.31 3.50
CA SER A 196 -19.53 -6.69 2.43
C SER A 196 -20.42 -5.53 2.94
N GLU A 197 -21.31 -5.78 3.90
CA GLU A 197 -22.33 -4.79 4.31
C GLU A 197 -21.73 -3.62 5.13
N TYR A 198 -20.69 -3.88 5.93
CA TYR A 198 -19.98 -2.86 6.71
C TYR A 198 -19.07 -1.99 5.81
N TRP A 199 -18.38 -2.58 4.82
CA TRP A 199 -17.64 -1.85 3.79
C TRP A 199 -18.56 -0.96 2.96
N TRP A 200 -19.77 -1.44 2.61
CA TRP A 200 -20.76 -0.63 1.89
C TRP A 200 -21.29 0.54 2.74
N ARG A 201 -21.52 0.35 4.04
CA ARG A 201 -22.08 1.40 4.93
C ARG A 201 -21.06 2.47 5.33
N ARG A 202 -19.77 2.13 5.46
CA ARG A 202 -18.69 3.11 5.76
C ARG A 202 -18.16 3.86 4.52
N LYS A 203 -18.22 3.29 3.31
CA LYS A 203 -17.96 4.03 2.05
C LYS A 203 -18.82 5.29 1.91
N SER A 204 -20.03 5.26 2.45
CA SER A 204 -20.93 6.43 2.48
C SER A 204 -20.49 7.54 3.44
N VAL A 205 -19.81 7.23 4.55
CA VAL A 205 -19.47 8.23 5.58
C VAL A 205 -18.22 9.03 5.19
N GLY A 206 -17.18 8.37 4.66
CA GLY A 206 -16.00 9.05 4.11
C GLY A 206 -16.31 9.95 2.90
N TYR A 207 -17.33 9.61 2.12
CA TYR A 207 -17.86 10.41 1.02
C TYR A 207 -18.59 11.68 1.50
N GLN A 208 -19.27 11.61 2.65
CA GLN A 208 -20.07 12.71 3.20
C GLN A 208 -19.21 13.84 3.77
N GLN A 209 -18.04 13.53 4.36
CA GLN A 209 -17.15 14.53 4.96
C GLN A 209 -16.43 15.41 3.92
N TYR A 210 -16.28 14.93 2.67
CA TYR A 210 -15.45 15.56 1.63
C TYR A 210 -16.22 16.31 0.54
N CYS A 211 -17.55 16.13 0.47
CA CYS A 211 -18.39 16.86 -0.49
C CYS A 211 -18.83 18.20 0.11
N GLY A 212 -17.95 19.20 0.09
CA GLY A 212 -18.37 20.60 0.19
C GLY A 212 -19.33 20.95 -0.96
N ASP A 213 -20.36 21.74 -0.65
CA ASP A 213 -21.47 22.10 -1.53
C ASP A 213 -21.03 22.58 -2.92
N GLY A 214 -21.16 21.74 -3.96
CA GLY A 214 -21.11 22.25 -5.34
C GLY A 214 -20.84 21.28 -6.49
N ASP A 215 -20.16 20.14 -6.29
CA ASP A 215 -19.72 19.32 -7.44
C ASP A 215 -20.62 18.09 -7.73
N ASN A 216 -20.70 17.71 -9.00
CA ASN A 216 -21.67 16.77 -9.55
C ASN A 216 -21.46 15.32 -9.03
N ARG A 217 -22.20 14.99 -7.96
CA ARG A 217 -22.28 13.71 -7.24
C ARG A 217 -22.16 12.44 -8.09
N LYS A 218 -22.66 12.42 -9.32
CA LYS A 218 -22.69 11.20 -10.18
C LYS A 218 -21.37 10.91 -10.91
N SER A 219 -20.57 11.92 -11.18
CA SER A 219 -19.25 11.79 -11.83
C SER A 219 -18.22 11.24 -10.85
N GLN A 220 -18.13 11.92 -9.69
CA GLN A 220 -17.27 11.59 -8.57
C GLN A 220 -17.57 10.17 -8.04
N ARG A 221 -18.85 9.79 -7.93
CA ARG A 221 -19.28 8.44 -7.53
C ARG A 221 -18.83 7.34 -8.49
N ARG A 222 -18.85 7.57 -9.81
CA ARG A 222 -18.34 6.57 -10.77
C ARG A 222 -16.83 6.43 -10.67
N ARG A 223 -16.09 7.53 -10.57
CA ARG A 223 -14.63 7.49 -10.40
C ARG A 223 -14.19 6.80 -9.10
N TRP A 224 -14.87 7.07 -7.99
CA TRP A 224 -14.68 6.36 -6.73
C TRP A 224 -14.97 4.86 -6.85
N LEU A 225 -16.10 4.48 -7.47
CA LEU A 225 -16.50 3.08 -7.63
C LEU A 225 -15.62 2.32 -8.63
N ASP A 226 -15.11 2.98 -9.67
CA ASP A 226 -14.26 2.39 -10.71
C ASP A 226 -12.82 2.15 -10.22
N HIS A 227 -12.30 2.97 -9.30
CA HIS A 227 -11.02 2.74 -8.61
C HIS A 227 -11.10 1.72 -7.47
N LEU A 228 -12.31 1.42 -6.97
CA LEU A 228 -12.54 0.43 -5.92
C LEU A 228 -12.65 -0.99 -6.51
N GLN A 229 -11.63 -1.45 -7.24
CA GLN A 229 -11.45 -2.86 -7.64
C GLN A 229 -11.26 -3.85 -6.46
N PHE A 230 -11.68 -3.48 -5.25
CA PHE A 230 -11.82 -4.36 -4.08
C PHE A 230 -13.15 -5.15 -4.13
N ARG A 231 -13.54 -5.62 -5.31
CA ARG A 231 -14.53 -6.69 -5.41
C ARG A 231 -13.75 -7.98 -5.21
N ASN A 232 -13.93 -8.62 -4.04
CA ASN A 232 -13.49 -9.97 -3.68
C ASN A 232 -12.27 -10.08 -2.72
N ILE A 233 -12.26 -9.33 -1.61
CA ILE A 233 -11.52 -9.73 -0.40
C ILE A 233 -12.43 -9.57 0.81
#